data_AF-A0A5J4RKL7-F1
#
_entry.id   AF-A0A5J4RKL7-F1
#
_cell.length_a   1.000
_cell.length_b   1.000
_cell.length_c   1.000
_cell.angle_alpha   90.00
_cell.angle_beta   90.00
_cell.angle_gamma   90.00
#
_symmetry.space_group_name_H-M   'P 1'
#
loop_
_entity.id
_entity.type
_entity.pdbx_description
1 polymer ?
#
loop_
_entity_poly.entity_id
_entity_poly.type
_entity_poly.pdbx_seq_one_letter_code
_entity_poly.pdbx_strand_id
1 'polypeptide(L)'
;MCKWIVAAMCMCFFLEAYADAIRFRIIVDTDGAADDLRAICMLLANSEIDILAVVSSEGALMPADVTLKVRSLLHTHVTQKG
;
A
#
# COMPACT_ATOMS: atom_id res chain seq x y z
N MET A 1 -33.74 18.01 22.96
CA MET A 1 -32.31 18.40 23.17
C MET A 1 -31.38 17.19 23.25
N CYS A 2 -31.69 16.13 24.00
CA CYS A 2 -30.82 14.96 24.17
C CYS A 2 -30.41 14.24 22.86
N LYS A 3 -31.29 14.17 21.85
CA LYS A 3 -31.03 13.46 20.58
C LYS A 3 -29.88 14.06 19.74
N TRP A 4 -29.73 15.38 19.78
CA TRP A 4 -28.66 16.08 19.03
C TRP A 4 -27.30 15.93 19.73
N ILE A 5 -27.29 15.84 21.06
CA ILE A 5 -26.10 15.60 21.86
C ILE A 5 -25.57 14.18 21.58
N VAL A 6 -26.44 13.17 21.59
CA VAL A 6 -26.06 11.79 21.25
C VAL A 6 -25.55 11.68 19.82
N ALA A 7 -26.20 12.34 18.85
CA ALA A 7 -25.74 12.36 17.47
C ALA A 7 -24.38 13.03 17.30
N ALA A 8 -24.15 14.16 17.98
CA ALA A 8 -22.86 14.86 17.96
C ALA A 8 -21.76 14.01 18.62
N MET A 9 -22.05 13.35 19.75
CA MET A 9 -21.12 12.43 20.40
C MET A 9 -20.78 11.24 19.50
N CYS A 10 -21.77 10.61 18.86
CA CYS A 10 -21.51 9.53 17.88
C CYS A 10 -20.65 10.03 16.72
N MET A 11 -20.96 11.20 16.15
CA MET A 11 -20.21 11.76 15.03
C MET A 11 -18.74 12.04 15.41
N CYS A 12 -18.47 12.57 16.60
CA CYS A 12 -17.10 12.77 17.09
C CYS A 12 -16.34 11.45 17.29
N PHE A 13 -17.00 10.42 17.85
CA PHE A 13 -16.39 9.09 18.03
C PHE A 13 -15.99 8.42 16.71
N PHE A 14 -16.83 8.53 15.67
CA PHE A 14 -16.51 7.98 14.35
C PHE A 14 -15.40 8.76 13.62
N LEU A 15 -15.23 10.05 13.91
CA LEU A 15 -14.12 10.84 13.34
C LEU A 15 -12.76 10.39 13.88
N GLU A 16 -12.65 10.15 15.20
CA GLU A 16 -11.39 9.71 15.82
C GLU A 16 -10.97 8.32 15.34
N ALA A 17 -11.93 7.40 15.13
CA ALA A 17 -11.65 6.07 14.60
C ALA A 17 -11.10 6.08 13.16
N TYR A 18 -11.34 7.14 12.39
CA TYR A 18 -10.80 7.30 11.03
C TYR A 18 -9.40 7.92 11.02
N ALA A 19 -9.03 8.64 12.08
CA ALA A 19 -7.85 9.51 12.09
C ALA A 19 -6.52 8.78 12.34
N ASP A 20 -6.53 7.56 12.89
CA ASP A 20 -5.33 6.90 13.39
C ASP A 20 -4.96 5.59 12.68
N ALA A 21 -5.17 5.53 11.35
CA ALA A 21 -4.60 4.44 10.56
C ALA A 21 -3.08 4.63 10.48
N ILE A 22 -2.35 4.14 11.49
CA ILE A 22 -0.89 4.02 11.47
C ILE A 22 -0.51 3.23 10.21
N ARG A 23 0.19 3.90 9.29
CA ARG A 23 0.70 3.26 8.08
C ARG A 23 2.16 2.88 8.25
N PHE A 24 2.46 1.61 8.00
CA PHE A 24 3.82 1.11 7.88
C PHE A 24 4.41 1.58 6.57
N ARG A 25 5.40 2.48 6.67
CA ARG A 25 6.14 3.00 5.53
C ARG A 25 7.36 2.14 5.27
N ILE A 26 7.42 1.50 4.11
CA ILE A 26 8.44 0.51 3.79
C ILE A 26 9.16 0.83 2.48
N ILE A 27 10.39 0.31 2.38
CA ILE A 27 11.16 0.21 1.13
C ILE A 27 11.31 -1.29 0.86
N VAL A 28 11.07 -1.70 -0.38
CA VAL A 28 11.20 -3.10 -0.79
C VAL A 28 12.48 -3.25 -1.62
N ASP A 29 13.37 -4.14 -1.21
CA ASP A 29 14.47 -4.63 -2.04
C ASP A 29 14.08 -5.99 -2.61
N THR A 30 14.31 -6.22 -3.90
CA THR A 30 13.84 -7.40 -4.64
C THR A 30 14.73 -7.72 -5.83
N ASP A 31 14.89 -9.02 -6.12
CA ASP A 31 15.57 -9.51 -7.32
C ASP A 31 14.61 -9.86 -8.48
N GLY A 32 13.32 -9.61 -8.27
CA GLY A 32 12.23 -9.80 -9.23
C GLY A 32 11.82 -11.25 -9.45
N ALA A 33 12.12 -12.15 -8.52
CA ALA A 33 11.55 -13.49 -8.51
C ALA A 33 9.99 -13.46 -8.54
N ALA A 34 9.38 -14.54 -8.99
CA ALA A 34 7.92 -14.57 -9.17
C ALA A 34 7.16 -14.41 -7.84
N ASP A 35 7.72 -14.90 -6.75
CA ASP A 35 7.22 -14.74 -5.39
C ASP A 35 7.42 -13.32 -4.84
N ASP A 36 8.50 -12.62 -5.20
CA ASP A 36 8.68 -11.20 -4.86
C ASP A 36 7.58 -10.32 -5.46
N LEU A 37 7.24 -10.54 -6.74
CA LEU A 37 6.17 -9.79 -7.40
C LEU A 37 4.81 -10.04 -6.73
N ARG A 38 4.57 -11.27 -6.25
CA ARG A 38 3.38 -11.61 -5.45
C ARG A 38 3.41 -10.92 -4.09
N ALA A 39 4.56 -10.87 -3.43
CA ALA A 39 4.72 -10.14 -2.17
C ALA A 39 4.43 -8.65 -2.36
N ILE A 40 4.95 -8.02 -3.42
CA ILE A 40 4.64 -6.62 -3.77
C ILE A 40 3.12 -6.43 -3.97
N CYS A 41 2.44 -7.33 -4.69
CA CYS A 41 0.98 -7.28 -4.82
C CYS A 41 0.26 -7.38 -3.47
N MET A 42 0.71 -8.27 -2.58
CA MET A 42 0.13 -8.41 -1.24
C MET A 42 0.33 -7.15 -0.40
N LEU A 43 1.51 -6.52 -0.48
CA LEU A 43 1.83 -5.27 0.22
C LEU A 43 0.96 -4.11 -0.31
N LEU A 44 0.82 -3.97 -1.64
CA LEU A 44 -0.02 -2.94 -2.26
C LEU A 44 -1.52 -3.11 -1.97
N ALA A 45 -1.97 -4.33 -1.70
CA ALA A 45 -3.36 -4.61 -1.33
C ALA A 45 -3.68 -4.26 0.13
N ASN A 46 -2.67 -4.01 0.98
CA ASN A 46 -2.87 -3.69 2.39
C ASN A 46 -2.97 -2.17 2.60
N SER A 47 -4.11 -1.69 3.10
CA SER A 47 -4.35 -0.26 3.38
C SER A 47 -3.47 0.33 4.48
N GLU A 48 -2.86 -0.51 5.32
CA GLU A 48 -1.94 -0.11 6.38
C GLU A 48 -0.49 -0.01 5.90
N ILE A 49 -0.19 -0.31 4.63
CA ILE A 49 1.19 -0.30 4.10
C ILE A 49 1.32 0.76 3.00
N ASP A 50 2.30 1.65 3.17
CA ASP A 50 2.73 2.60 2.16
C ASP A 50 4.13 2.19 1.66
N ILE A 51 4.21 1.70 0.42
CA ILE A 51 5.50 1.42 -0.25
C ILE A 51 6.06 2.74 -0.79
N LEU A 52 7.18 3.19 -0.22
CA LEU A 52 7.84 4.45 -0.62
C LEU A 52 8.71 4.27 -1.86
N ALA A 53 9.34 3.11 -1.99
CA ALA A 53 10.22 2.77 -3.10
C ALA A 53 10.34 1.25 -3.25
N VAL A 54 10.59 0.82 -4.49
CA VAL A 54 11.05 -0.53 -4.81
C VAL A 54 12.44 -0.40 -5.42
N VAL A 55 13.40 -1.10 -4.85
CA VAL A 55 14.80 -1.13 -5.26
C VAL A 55 15.08 -2.49 -5.88
N SER A 56 15.64 -2.50 -7.08
CA SER A 56 16.04 -3.73 -7.76
C SER A 56 17.47 -4.09 -7.40
N SER A 57 17.67 -5.30 -6.90
CA SER A 57 18.98 -5.94 -6.71
C SER A 57 19.18 -7.08 -7.72
N GLU A 58 20.40 -7.59 -7.82
CA GLU A 58 20.74 -8.70 -8.71
C GLU A 58 20.49 -10.05 -8.01
N GLY A 59 19.86 -11.00 -8.72
CA GLY A 59 19.52 -12.33 -8.22
C GLY A 59 18.79 -13.17 -9.28
N ALA A 60 17.49 -13.37 -9.12
CA ALA A 60 16.64 -14.10 -10.06
C ALA A 60 16.57 -13.46 -11.47
N LEU A 61 16.53 -12.13 -11.55
CA LEU A 61 16.53 -11.36 -12.79
C LEU A 61 17.62 -10.28 -12.77
N MET A 62 17.92 -9.74 -13.96
CA MET A 62 18.74 -8.53 -14.05
C MET A 62 17.96 -7.33 -13.50
N PRO A 63 18.58 -6.41 -12.76
CA PRO A 63 17.90 -5.26 -12.16
C PRO A 63 17.06 -4.43 -13.14
N ALA A 64 17.50 -4.31 -14.39
CA ALA A 64 16.75 -3.63 -15.45
C ALA A 64 15.41 -4.34 -15.79
N ASP A 65 15.41 -5.68 -15.82
CA ASP A 65 14.21 -6.47 -16.07
C ASP A 65 13.24 -6.41 -14.89
N VAL A 66 13.76 -6.42 -13.65
CA VAL A 66 12.97 -6.19 -12.43
C VAL A 66 12.27 -4.84 -12.50
N THR A 67 13.02 -3.79 -12.85
CA THR A 67 12.50 -2.42 -12.98
C THR A 67 11.34 -2.36 -13.98
N LEU A 68 11.48 -3.00 -15.15
CA LEU A 68 10.41 -3.04 -16.16
C LEU A 68 9.17 -3.77 -15.66
N LYS A 69 9.34 -4.93 -15.01
CA LYS A 69 8.23 -5.74 -14.47
C LYS A 69 7.51 -5.01 -13.34
N VAL A 70 8.23 -4.46 -12.36
CA VAL A 70 7.66 -3.70 -11.25
C VAL A 70 6.92 -2.47 -11.77
N ARG A 71 7.48 -1.74 -12.75
CA ARG A 71 6.80 -0.60 -13.38
C ARG A 71 5.49 -1.01 -14.04
N SER A 72 5.47 -2.14 -14.76
CA SER A 72 4.25 -2.67 -15.38
C SER A 72 3.19 -3.08 -14.35
N LEU A 73 3.61 -3.67 -13.23
CA LEU A 73 2.75 -4.06 -12.12
C LEU A 73 2.11 -2.81 -11.47
N LEU A 74 2.93 -1.81 -11.15
CA LEU A 74 2.46 -0.56 -10.53
C LEU A 74 1.53 0.24 -11.44
N HIS A 75 1.79 0.28 -12.75
CA HIS A 75 0.89 0.94 -13.71
C HIS A 75 -0.51 0.32 -13.66
N THR A 76 -0.59 -1.02 -13.62
CA THR A 76 -1.86 -1.74 -13.51
C THR A 76 -2.59 -1.40 -12.21
N HIS A 77 -1.88 -1.35 -11.09
CA HIS A 77 -2.47 -1.02 -9.78
C HIS A 77 -3.04 0.41 -9.73
N VAL A 78 -2.32 1.39 -10.29
CA VAL A 78 -2.81 2.78 -10.36
C VAL A 78 -4.08 2.88 -11.20
N THR A 79 -4.13 2.19 -12.34
CA THR A 79 -5.33 2.20 -13.20
C THR A 79 -6.56 1.52 -12.58
N GLN A 80 -6.40 0.64 -11.59
CA GLN A 80 -7.53 -0.01 -10.90
C GLN A 80 -8.11 0.80 -9.73
N LYS A 81 -7.42 1.85 -9.27
CA LYS A 81 -7.92 2.74 -8.22
C LYS A 81 -8.74 3.93 -8.76
N GLY A 82 -8.82 4.09 -10.08
CA GLY A 82 -9.56 5.16 -10.77
C GLY A 82 -10.99 4.79 -11.14
#